data_AF-A0A2P8H0Q9-F1
#
_entry.id   AF-A0A2P8H0Q9-F1
#
_cell.length_a   1.000
_cell.length_b   1.000
_cell.length_c   1.000
_cell.angle_alpha   90.00
_cell.angle_beta   90.00
_cell.angle_gamma   90.00
#
_symmetry.space_group_name_H-M   'P 1'
#
loop_
_entity.id
_entity.type
_entity.pdbx_description
1 polymer ?
#
loop_
_entity_poly.entity_id
_entity_poly.type
_entity_poly.pdbx_seq_one_letter_code
_entity_poly.pdbx_strand_id
1 'polypeptide(L)'
;MAVEHDFFGVVEASSDGSAYWSENVELGDLSVDVSLVAEDAGDLREEDLDLVQAMILSLDGIDRETRESMVAELGDRSSVTVTYVDALIEELGDAIHDVLTDSSGDLPMDVLRSLIVSRIEFRPLSRGTDDVFAVLEYTLGEDLSEEFLVASINRTGEMVDTEIQD
;
A
#
# COMPACT_ATOMS: atom_id res chain seq x y z
N MET A 1 -18.87 -2.73 -20.62
CA MET A 1 -18.91 -4.09 -20.01
C MET A 1 -19.06 -3.90 -18.52
N ALA A 2 -19.65 -4.84 -17.79
CA ALA A 2 -19.78 -4.74 -16.34
C ALA A 2 -19.63 -6.13 -15.73
N VAL A 3 -19.00 -6.20 -14.56
CA VAL A 3 -18.87 -7.41 -13.74
C VAL A 3 -19.64 -7.17 -12.45
N GLU A 4 -20.56 -8.08 -12.12
CA GLU A 4 -21.31 -8.06 -10.86
C GLU A 4 -20.60 -8.94 -9.84
N HIS A 5 -20.48 -8.46 -8.61
CA HIS A 5 -19.82 -9.14 -7.51
C HIS A 5 -20.47 -8.75 -6.18
N ASP A 6 -20.57 -9.70 -5.24
CA ASP A 6 -21.30 -9.48 -3.98
C ASP A 6 -20.69 -8.36 -3.13
N PHE A 7 -19.36 -8.23 -3.13
CA PHE A 7 -18.65 -7.18 -2.40
C PHE A 7 -18.62 -5.83 -3.13
N PHE A 8 -18.19 -5.81 -4.40
CA PHE A 8 -17.99 -4.56 -5.17
C PHE A 8 -19.28 -4.02 -5.79
N GLY A 9 -20.38 -4.78 -5.74
CA GLY A 9 -21.58 -4.49 -6.51
C GLY A 9 -21.30 -4.63 -8.00
N VAL A 10 -21.56 -3.57 -8.77
CA VAL A 10 -21.32 -3.58 -10.22
C VAL A 10 -20.07 -2.76 -10.51
N VAL A 11 -19.03 -3.43 -11.00
CA VAL A 11 -17.82 -2.79 -11.52
C VAL A 11 -18.02 -2.53 -13.01
N GLU A 12 -18.29 -1.27 -13.36
CA GLU A 12 -18.56 -0.85 -14.73
C GLU A 12 -17.29 -0.39 -15.46
N ALA A 13 -17.20 -0.73 -16.74
CA ALA A 13 -16.17 -0.21 -17.61
C ALA A 13 -16.41 1.29 -17.88
N SER A 14 -15.38 2.09 -17.66
CA SER A 14 -15.25 3.48 -18.09
C SER A 14 -15.32 3.61 -19.61
N SER A 15 -15.46 4.85 -20.09
CA SER A 15 -15.57 5.16 -21.53
C SER A 15 -14.31 4.78 -22.33
N ASP A 16 -13.17 4.67 -21.67
CA ASP A 16 -11.88 4.24 -22.24
C ASP A 16 -11.64 2.72 -22.15
N GLY A 17 -12.57 1.97 -21.55
CA GLY A 17 -12.45 0.53 -21.35
C GLY A 17 -11.84 0.10 -20.02
N SER A 18 -11.29 1.03 -19.23
CA SER A 18 -10.77 0.74 -17.89
C SER A 18 -11.90 0.46 -16.89
N ALA A 19 -11.57 -0.09 -15.72
CA ALA A 19 -12.49 -0.15 -14.58
C ALA A 19 -11.82 0.45 -13.35
N TYR A 20 -12.64 1.15 -12.55
CA TYR A 20 -12.24 1.76 -11.30
C TYR A 20 -13.32 1.54 -10.24
N TRP A 21 -12.89 1.18 -9.03
CA TRP A 21 -13.72 1.15 -7.83
C TRP A 21 -12.89 1.69 -6.66
N SER A 22 -13.53 2.38 -5.72
CA SER A 22 -12.89 2.74 -4.46
C SER A 22 -13.88 2.85 -3.32
N GLU A 23 -13.39 2.58 -2.11
CA GLU A 23 -14.12 2.74 -0.86
C GLU A 23 -13.14 2.99 0.29
N ASN A 24 -13.62 3.62 1.37
CA ASN A 24 -12.85 3.72 2.60
C ASN A 24 -13.05 2.47 3.45
N VAL A 25 -11.96 1.80 3.83
CA VAL A 25 -11.97 0.60 4.66
C VAL A 25 -11.33 0.90 6.01
N GLU A 26 -11.92 0.39 7.09
CA GLU A 26 -11.36 0.51 8.44
C GLU A 26 -10.21 -0.49 8.62
N LEU A 27 -9.04 0.02 9.04
CA LEU A 27 -7.84 -0.75 9.37
C LEU A 27 -7.40 -0.37 10.80
N GLY A 28 -7.76 -1.20 11.78
CA GLY A 28 -7.64 -0.81 13.18
C GLY A 28 -8.40 0.48 13.49
N ASP A 29 -7.66 1.55 13.83
CA ASP A 29 -8.21 2.88 14.11
C ASP A 29 -8.10 3.85 12.91
N LEU A 30 -7.59 3.38 11.76
CA LEU A 30 -7.38 4.18 10.55
C LEU A 30 -8.51 3.94 9.53
N SER A 31 -8.79 4.96 8.72
CA SER A 31 -9.62 4.86 7.52
C SER A 31 -8.70 4.96 6.31
N VAL A 32 -8.65 3.90 5.51
CA VAL A 32 -7.72 3.76 4.37
C VAL A 32 -8.49 3.82 3.06
N ASP A 33 -8.00 4.61 2.10
CA ASP A 33 -8.55 4.59 0.73
C ASP A 33 -8.16 3.29 0.04
N VAL A 34 -9.13 2.45 -0.26
CA VAL A 34 -8.90 1.20 -0.99
C VAL A 34 -9.50 1.35 -2.37
N SER A 35 -8.70 1.11 -3.38
CA SER A 35 -9.11 1.20 -4.78
C SER A 35 -8.77 -0.07 -5.55
N LEU A 36 -9.54 -0.33 -6.60
CA LEU A 36 -9.28 -1.35 -7.61
C LEU A 36 -9.19 -0.66 -8.96
N VAL A 37 -8.09 -0.91 -9.67
CA VAL A 37 -7.83 -0.39 -11.00
C VAL A 37 -7.60 -1.55 -11.96
N ALA A 38 -8.30 -1.53 -13.09
CA ALA A 38 -8.02 -2.43 -14.21
C ALA A 38 -7.92 -1.63 -15.51
N GLU A 39 -6.85 -1.83 -16.27
CA GLU A 39 -6.63 -1.16 -17.56
C GLU A 39 -7.65 -1.60 -18.62
N ASP A 40 -8.08 -2.87 -18.57
CA ASP A 40 -9.17 -3.41 -19.40
C ASP A 40 -10.18 -4.14 -18.51
N ALA A 41 -11.37 -3.55 -18.38
CA ALA A 41 -12.47 -4.11 -17.63
C ALA A 41 -12.95 -5.47 -18.18
N GLY A 42 -12.65 -5.78 -19.45
CA GLY A 42 -12.97 -7.06 -20.05
C GLY A 42 -12.06 -8.22 -19.64
N ASP A 43 -10.94 -7.90 -19.02
CA ASP A 43 -10.06 -8.89 -18.43
C ASP A 43 -10.43 -9.21 -16.97
N LEU A 44 -11.30 -8.41 -16.32
CA LEU A 44 -11.76 -8.66 -14.96
C LEU A 44 -12.63 -9.90 -14.88
N ARG A 45 -12.22 -10.81 -14.00
CA ARG A 45 -12.95 -12.04 -13.71
C ARG A 45 -13.42 -12.02 -12.26
N GLU A 46 -14.51 -12.73 -12.02
CA GLU A 46 -15.05 -12.94 -10.68
C GLU A 46 -14.01 -13.51 -9.71
N GLU A 47 -13.17 -14.45 -10.18
CA GLU A 47 -12.07 -15.04 -9.38
C GLU A 47 -11.01 -14.02 -8.91
N ASP A 48 -10.78 -12.95 -9.69
CA ASP A 48 -9.85 -11.89 -9.31
C ASP A 48 -10.50 -10.95 -8.28
N LEU A 49 -11.79 -10.67 -8.42
CA LEU A 49 -12.56 -9.89 -7.45
C LEU A 49 -12.70 -10.64 -6.12
N ASP A 50 -12.94 -11.95 -6.13
CA ASP A 50 -12.95 -12.80 -4.94
C ASP A 50 -11.62 -12.69 -4.17
N LEU A 51 -10.50 -12.70 -4.91
CA LEU A 51 -9.18 -12.55 -4.31
C LEU A 51 -8.96 -11.16 -3.73
N VAL A 52 -9.34 -10.09 -4.44
CA VAL A 52 -9.26 -8.73 -3.91
C VAL A 52 -10.11 -8.60 -2.64
N GLN A 53 -11.35 -9.10 -2.66
CA GLN A 53 -12.20 -9.11 -1.46
C GLN A 53 -11.51 -9.85 -0.30
N ALA A 54 -10.97 -11.05 -0.55
CA ALA A 54 -10.28 -11.82 0.49
C ALA A 54 -9.09 -11.05 1.07
N MET A 55 -8.33 -10.34 0.22
CA MET A 55 -7.21 -9.50 0.66
C MET A 55 -7.69 -8.30 1.47
N ILE A 56 -8.75 -7.60 1.04
CA ILE A 56 -9.38 -6.50 1.79
C ILE A 56 -9.77 -6.95 3.20
N LEU A 57 -10.37 -8.14 3.33
CA LEU A 57 -10.75 -8.70 4.63
C LEU A 57 -9.56 -9.11 5.51
N SER A 58 -8.35 -9.17 4.95
CA SER A 58 -7.10 -9.56 5.63
C SER A 58 -6.08 -8.44 5.75
N LEU A 59 -6.45 -7.19 5.46
CA LEU A 59 -5.51 -6.06 5.37
C LEU A 59 -4.68 -5.85 6.63
N ASP A 60 -5.24 -6.03 7.83
CA ASP A 60 -4.45 -5.91 9.08
C ASP A 60 -3.28 -6.91 9.11
N GLY A 61 -3.48 -8.10 8.56
CA GLY A 61 -2.44 -9.12 8.45
C GLY A 61 -1.40 -8.75 7.41
N ILE A 62 -1.85 -8.25 6.25
CA ILE A 62 -1.00 -7.84 5.13
C ILE A 62 -0.13 -6.62 5.52
N ASP A 63 -0.72 -5.58 6.11
CA ASP A 63 0.02 -4.40 6.60
C ASP A 63 1.12 -4.82 7.58
N ARG A 64 0.77 -5.65 8.57
CA ARG A 64 1.75 -6.17 9.55
C ARG A 64 2.90 -6.92 8.87
N GLU A 65 2.60 -7.82 7.94
CA GLU A 65 3.62 -8.61 7.23
C GLU A 65 4.49 -7.75 6.30
N THR A 66 3.88 -6.75 5.65
CA THR A 66 4.59 -5.78 4.82
C THR A 66 5.56 -4.95 5.68
N ARG A 67 5.11 -4.49 6.86
CA ARG A 67 5.98 -3.80 7.84
C ARG A 67 7.10 -4.67 8.35
N GLU A 68 6.85 -5.95 8.63
CA GLU A 68 7.90 -6.90 9.01
C GLU A 68 8.95 -7.04 7.89
N SER A 69 8.53 -7.02 6.62
CA SER A 69 9.43 -7.06 5.46
C SER A 69 10.24 -5.78 5.31
N MET A 70 9.60 -4.60 5.42
CA MET A 70 10.30 -3.30 5.43
C MET A 70 11.30 -3.18 6.60
N VAL A 71 10.96 -3.70 7.79
CA VAL A 71 11.90 -3.76 8.93
C VAL A 71 13.14 -4.58 8.56
N ALA A 72 12.98 -5.69 7.84
CA ALA A 72 14.11 -6.49 7.39
C ALA A 72 15.00 -5.71 6.41
N GLU A 73 14.42 -4.85 5.57
CA GLU A 73 15.15 -3.98 4.64
C GLU A 73 16.01 -2.93 5.34
N LEU A 74 15.69 -2.51 6.57
CA LEU A 74 16.55 -1.63 7.37
C LEU A 74 17.95 -2.23 7.65
N GLY A 75 18.09 -3.55 7.53
CA GLY A 75 19.38 -4.23 7.62
C GLY A 75 20.28 -4.05 6.39
N ASP A 76 19.71 -3.65 5.25
CA ASP A 76 20.42 -3.39 4.00
C ASP A 76 20.43 -1.89 3.71
N ARG A 77 21.60 -1.27 3.81
CA ARG A 77 21.78 0.17 3.57
C ARG A 77 21.53 0.61 2.13
N SER A 78 21.40 -0.34 1.21
CA SER A 78 21.05 -0.05 -0.19
C SER A 78 19.56 -0.21 -0.49
N SER A 79 18.75 -0.57 0.50
CA SER A 79 17.31 -0.68 0.34
C SER A 79 16.65 0.69 0.14
N VAL A 80 15.52 0.66 -0.56
CA VAL A 80 14.68 1.85 -0.74
C VAL A 80 14.08 2.29 0.59
N THR A 81 13.67 1.34 1.45
CA THR A 81 13.17 1.66 2.79
C THR A 81 14.16 2.50 3.60
N VAL A 82 15.46 2.15 3.60
CA VAL A 82 16.48 2.97 4.29
C VAL A 82 16.58 4.36 3.68
N THR A 83 16.57 4.44 2.35
CA THR A 83 16.67 5.72 1.63
C THR A 83 15.51 6.65 2.00
N TYR A 84 14.29 6.14 2.01
CA TYR A 84 13.10 6.89 2.40
C TYR A 84 13.15 7.37 3.85
N VAL A 85 13.49 6.48 4.78
CA VAL A 85 13.56 6.81 6.20
C VAL A 85 14.64 7.85 6.49
N ASP A 86 15.80 7.74 5.85
CA ASP A 86 16.88 8.74 5.98
C ASP A 86 16.44 10.10 5.41
N ALA A 87 15.74 10.13 4.28
CA ALA A 87 15.19 11.34 3.69
C ALA A 87 14.19 12.03 4.62
N LEU A 88 13.25 11.29 5.20
CA LEU A 88 12.29 11.83 6.19
C LEU A 88 12.99 12.39 7.44
N ILE A 89 14.01 11.70 7.95
CA ILE A 89 14.79 12.17 9.10
C ILE A 89 15.51 13.48 8.77
N GLU A 90 16.08 13.59 7.57
CA GLU A 90 16.74 14.82 7.11
C GLU A 90 15.74 15.96 6.90
N GLU A 91 14.59 15.68 6.29
CA GLU A 91 13.53 16.65 6.01
C GLU A 91 12.93 17.24 7.29
N LEU A 92 12.53 16.37 8.23
CA LEU A 92 11.83 16.78 9.46
C LEU A 92 12.80 17.22 10.57
N GLY A 93 14.04 16.72 10.56
CA GLY A 93 15.03 17.02 11.59
C GLY A 93 14.50 16.75 13.00
N ASP A 94 14.65 17.73 13.91
CA ASP A 94 14.20 17.58 15.31
C ASP A 94 12.68 17.44 15.43
N ALA A 95 11.89 17.92 14.46
CA ALA A 95 10.44 17.85 14.49
C ALA A 95 9.92 16.41 14.33
N ILE A 96 10.75 15.49 13.85
CA ILE A 96 10.36 14.08 13.69
C ILE A 96 9.94 13.47 15.02
N HIS A 97 10.58 13.86 16.13
CA HIS A 97 10.28 13.33 17.46
C HIS A 97 8.88 13.69 17.96
N ASP A 98 8.26 14.74 17.40
CA ASP A 98 6.90 15.14 17.77
C ASP A 98 5.82 14.28 17.07
N VAL A 99 6.20 13.55 16.01
CA VAL A 99 5.27 12.71 15.21
C VAL A 99 5.46 11.21 15.44
N LEU A 100 6.56 10.80 16.08
CA LEU A 100 6.78 9.39 16.41
C LEU A 100 5.78 8.89 17.45
N THR A 101 5.21 7.70 17.20
CA THR A 101 4.26 7.07 18.13
C THR A 101 4.96 6.41 19.32
N ASP A 102 6.19 5.94 19.13
CA ASP A 102 7.01 5.31 20.17
C ASP A 102 8.48 5.70 19.98
N SER A 103 9.27 5.60 21.06
CA SER A 103 10.71 5.83 21.04
C SER A 103 11.44 4.65 21.66
N SER A 104 12.02 3.82 20.79
CA SER A 104 12.83 2.67 21.19
C SER A 104 14.32 3.00 21.29
N GLY A 105 14.74 4.17 20.80
CA GLY A 105 16.14 4.61 20.72
C GLY A 105 16.82 4.20 19.42
N ASP A 106 16.08 3.57 18.50
CA ASP A 106 16.47 3.29 17.13
C ASP A 106 15.56 4.11 16.21
N LEU A 107 16.03 5.31 15.84
CA LEU A 107 15.22 6.30 15.14
C LEU A 107 14.67 5.76 13.80
N PRO A 108 15.46 5.12 12.93
CA PRO A 108 14.92 4.50 11.71
C PRO A 108 13.79 3.50 11.97
N MET A 109 13.93 2.65 12.99
CA MET A 109 12.89 1.71 13.40
C MET A 109 11.64 2.42 13.93
N ASP A 110 11.82 3.49 14.71
CA ASP A 110 10.72 4.27 15.28
C ASP A 110 9.93 5.02 14.19
N VAL A 111 10.62 5.55 13.18
CA VAL A 111 10.02 6.17 11.99
C VAL A 111 9.17 5.16 11.23
N LEU A 112 9.75 4.02 10.86
CA LEU A 112 9.05 3.00 10.08
C LEU A 112 7.79 2.47 10.80
N ARG A 113 7.85 2.32 12.13
CA ARG A 113 6.71 1.92 12.97
C ARG A 113 5.63 2.99 13.07
N SER A 114 6.00 4.26 12.91
CA SER A 114 5.08 5.39 12.99
C SER A 114 4.41 5.70 11.67
N LEU A 115 4.87 5.11 10.55
CA LEU A 115 4.17 5.21 9.28
C LEU A 115 2.75 4.68 9.38
N ILE A 116 1.83 5.27 8.65
CA ILE A 116 0.46 4.81 8.46
C ILE A 116 0.26 4.49 6.99
N VAL A 117 -0.55 3.47 6.70
CA VAL A 117 -1.00 3.21 5.33
C VAL A 117 -2.13 4.18 5.01
N SER A 118 -1.93 5.03 4.01
CA SER A 118 -2.93 6.03 3.57
C SER A 118 -3.83 5.46 2.48
N ARG A 119 -3.24 4.66 1.58
CA ARG A 119 -3.92 4.16 0.38
C ARG A 119 -3.46 2.76 0.00
N ILE A 120 -4.39 1.98 -0.55
CA ILE A 120 -4.15 0.66 -1.13
C ILE A 120 -4.79 0.62 -2.52
N GLU A 121 -4.02 0.24 -3.53
CA GLU A 121 -4.52 0.08 -4.89
C GLU A 121 -4.29 -1.36 -5.38
N PHE A 122 -5.39 -2.07 -5.63
CA PHE A 122 -5.39 -3.40 -6.22
C PHE A 122 -5.34 -3.32 -7.75
N ARG A 123 -4.46 -4.12 -8.33
CA ARG A 123 -4.18 -4.22 -9.77
C ARG A 123 -4.27 -5.69 -10.22
N PRO A 124 -5.47 -6.29 -10.23
CA PRO A 124 -5.63 -7.73 -10.41
C PRO A 124 -5.13 -8.32 -11.74
N LEU A 125 -4.74 -7.46 -12.70
CA LEU A 125 -4.51 -7.81 -14.10
C LEU A 125 -3.29 -7.14 -14.72
N SER A 126 -2.41 -6.50 -13.92
CA SER A 126 -1.16 -5.96 -14.45
C SER A 126 -0.33 -7.09 -15.05
N ARG A 127 -0.36 -7.22 -16.38
CA ARG A 127 0.43 -8.21 -17.14
C ARG A 127 1.87 -7.71 -17.26
N GLY A 128 2.58 -7.69 -16.13
CA GLY A 128 3.99 -7.37 -15.99
C GLY A 128 4.78 -8.53 -15.38
N THR A 129 6.11 -8.40 -15.36
CA THR A 129 7.06 -9.48 -15.01
C THR A 129 7.23 -9.68 -13.49
N ASP A 130 6.55 -8.88 -12.65
CA ASP A 130 6.89 -8.72 -11.23
C ASP A 130 5.81 -9.21 -10.24
N ASP A 131 4.80 -9.96 -10.71
CA ASP A 131 3.75 -10.56 -9.86
C ASP A 131 2.99 -9.57 -8.94
N VAL A 132 3.11 -8.25 -9.16
CA VAL A 132 2.46 -7.21 -8.36
C VAL A 132 0.95 -7.27 -8.54
N PHE A 133 0.24 -7.40 -7.43
CA PHE A 133 -1.21 -7.49 -7.35
C PHE A 133 -1.84 -6.33 -6.60
N ALA A 134 -1.11 -5.71 -5.66
CA ALA A 134 -1.53 -4.48 -5.03
C ALA A 134 -0.33 -3.63 -4.61
N VAL A 135 -0.57 -2.35 -4.38
CA VAL A 135 0.41 -1.42 -3.80
C VAL A 135 -0.16 -0.77 -2.56
N LEU A 136 0.68 -0.60 -1.53
CA LEU A 136 0.34 0.04 -0.26
C LEU A 136 1.20 1.30 -0.13
N GLU A 137 0.57 2.46 -0.01
CA GLU A 137 1.24 3.75 0.19
C GLU A 137 1.33 4.06 1.69
N TYR A 138 2.56 4.30 2.16
CA TYR A 138 2.86 4.62 3.55
C TYR A 138 3.39 6.05 3.67
N THR A 139 2.94 6.73 4.74
CA THR A 139 3.36 8.10 5.07
C THR A 139 3.44 8.29 6.58
N LEU A 140 4.24 9.25 7.07
CA LEU A 140 4.16 9.74 8.45
C LEU A 140 2.94 10.65 8.67
N GLY A 141 2.36 11.16 7.58
CA GLY A 141 1.24 12.08 7.55
C GLY A 141 1.30 12.92 6.27
N GLU A 142 0.17 13.08 5.60
CA GLU A 142 0.08 13.74 4.27
C GLU A 142 0.54 15.21 4.28
N ASP A 143 0.52 15.87 5.44
CA ASP A 143 1.00 17.25 5.61
C ASP A 143 2.49 17.35 6.01
N LEU A 144 3.17 16.21 6.21
CA LEU A 144 4.53 16.15 6.76
C LEU A 144 5.61 15.90 5.70
N SER A 145 5.29 15.15 4.66
CA SER A 145 6.18 14.89 3.54
C SER A 145 5.36 14.71 2.27
N GLU A 146 5.92 15.14 1.15
CA GLU A 146 5.34 14.91 -0.18
C GLU A 146 5.63 13.48 -0.66
N GLU A 147 6.64 12.81 -0.09
CA GLU A 147 7.07 11.48 -0.50
C GLU A 147 6.32 10.35 0.26
N PHE A 148 5.94 9.32 -0.48
CA PHE A 148 5.36 8.08 0.03
C PHE A 148 6.34 6.92 -0.15
N LEU A 149 6.42 6.06 0.87
CA LEU A 149 7.01 4.74 0.70
C LEU A 149 5.94 3.80 0.18
N VAL A 150 6.14 3.26 -1.02
CA VAL A 150 5.19 2.38 -1.67
C VAL A 150 5.71 0.96 -1.65
N ALA A 151 4.94 0.06 -1.04
CA ALA A 151 5.23 -1.36 -1.02
C ALA A 151 4.35 -2.10 -2.03
N SER A 152 4.98 -2.80 -2.97
CA SER A 152 4.29 -3.69 -3.91
C SER A 152 4.14 -5.07 -3.31
N ILE A 153 2.92 -5.62 -3.34
CA ILE A 153 2.62 -6.96 -2.85
C ILE A 153 2.06 -7.84 -3.98
N ASN A 154 2.34 -9.14 -3.90
CA ASN A 154 1.85 -10.12 -4.86
C ASN A 154 0.48 -10.70 -4.49
N ARG A 155 0.01 -11.67 -5.26
CA ARG A 155 -1.28 -12.37 -5.05
C ARG A 155 -1.37 -13.18 -3.74
N THR A 156 -0.24 -13.46 -3.09
CA THR A 156 -0.19 -14.15 -1.78
C THR A 156 -0.16 -13.17 -0.61
N GLY A 157 -0.07 -11.86 -0.87
CA GLY A 157 0.07 -10.82 0.15
C GLY A 157 1.50 -10.59 0.60
N GLU A 158 2.49 -11.19 -0.07
CA GLU A 158 3.91 -11.02 0.24
C GLU A 158 4.45 -9.78 -0.48
N MET A 159 5.25 -8.99 0.24
CA MET A 159 5.96 -7.84 -0.33
C MET A 159 7.03 -8.32 -1.31
N VAL A 160 7.02 -7.76 -2.53
CA VAL A 160 7.95 -8.12 -3.61
C VAL A 160 8.86 -6.97 -4.03
N ASP A 161 8.48 -5.73 -3.77
CA ASP A 161 9.26 -4.54 -4.13
C ASP A 161 8.90 -3.34 -3.25
N THR A 162 9.80 -2.38 -3.15
CA THR A 162 9.61 -1.09 -2.49
C THR A 162 10.12 0.04 -3.37
N GLU A 163 9.35 1.12 -3.48
CA GLU A 163 9.72 2.33 -4.23
C GLU A 163 9.32 3.60 -3.47
N ILE A 164 9.91 4.74 -3.84
CA ILE A 164 9.52 6.07 -3.33
C ILE A 164 8.72 6.77 -4.43
N GLN A 165 7.58 7.37 -4.08
CA GLN A 165 6.73 8.13 -5.00
C GLN A 165 6.42 9.52 -4.44
N ASP A 166 6.23 10.49 -5.34
CA ASP A 166 5.90 11.91 -5.07
C ASP A 166 4.42 12.23 -5.39
#